data_AF-A0A661D9S8-F1
#
_entry.id   AF-A0A661D9S8-F1
#
_cell.length_a   1.000
_cell.length_b   1.000
_cell.length_c   1.000
_cell.angle_alpha   90.00
_cell.angle_beta   90.00
_cell.angle_gamma   90.00
#
_symmetry.space_group_name_H-M   'P 1'
#
loop_
_entity.id
_entity.type
_entity.pdbx_description
1 polymer ?
#
loop_
_entity_poly.entity_id
_entity_poly.type
_entity_poly.pdbx_seq_one_letter_code
_entity_poly.pdbx_strand_id
1 'polypeptide(L)'
;MGAGVIPFAVHNKRVYFLFQKVFKGRKSGYLCDFGGGVNKGESYQQAAAREFIEETETMFFAKSIEDIKAAKKTPARIARQLAIMTRLFNNSLQQHPDWCCWRDPGSKIPPKDWKTFFIRIDYQDINIINQEWKLDDGPQTRFSKRRELFWIDADRLLFIYENHPEKLWKRVRQLVKAPLIIQTIKQENK
;
A
#
# COMPACT_ATOMS: atom_id res chain seq x y z
N MET A 1 -6.12 0.13 17.20
CA MET A 1 -4.86 0.32 16.48
C MET A 1 -5.03 -0.13 15.04
N GLY A 2 -4.36 0.52 14.09
CA GLY A 2 -4.34 0.09 12.68
C GLY A 2 -3.01 0.48 12.04
N ALA A 3 -2.67 -0.21 10.96
CA ALA A 3 -1.43 0.06 10.25
C ALA A 3 -1.63 -0.01 8.74
N GLY A 4 -0.80 0.73 8.02
CA GLY A 4 -0.74 0.64 6.58
C GLY A 4 0.66 0.82 6.01
N VAL A 5 0.79 0.61 4.71
CA VAL A 5 2.00 0.85 3.95
C VAL A 5 1.67 1.57 2.67
N ILE A 6 2.52 2.53 2.31
CA ILE A 6 2.60 3.14 1.00
C ILE A 6 3.93 2.66 0.41
N PRO A 7 3.93 1.56 -0.37
CA PRO A 7 5.14 1.10 -1.04
C PRO A 7 5.62 2.14 -2.05
N PHE A 8 6.92 2.23 -2.25
CA PHE A 8 7.47 3.05 -3.33
C PHE A 8 8.57 2.31 -4.09
N ALA A 9 8.77 2.68 -5.33
CA ALA A 9 9.80 2.12 -6.20
C ALA A 9 10.52 3.23 -6.98
N VAL A 10 11.78 2.98 -7.30
CA VAL A 10 12.56 3.84 -8.20
C VAL A 10 12.60 3.16 -9.56
N HIS A 11 12.12 3.83 -10.60
CA HIS A 11 12.11 3.32 -11.97
C HIS A 11 12.41 4.45 -12.94
N ASN A 12 13.32 4.23 -13.89
CA ASN A 12 13.77 5.24 -14.86
C ASN A 12 14.12 6.60 -14.21
N LYS A 13 14.87 6.56 -13.10
CA LYS A 13 15.30 7.73 -12.29
C LYS A 13 14.14 8.57 -11.74
N ARG A 14 12.97 7.98 -11.56
CA ARG A 14 11.80 8.60 -10.94
C ARG A 14 11.29 7.74 -9.80
N VAL A 15 10.75 8.40 -8.78
CA VAL A 15 10.15 7.75 -7.62
C VAL A 15 8.64 7.65 -7.82
N TYR A 16 8.11 6.45 -7.66
CA TYR A 16 6.68 6.16 -7.75
C TYR A 16 6.19 5.56 -6.44
N PHE A 17 5.00 5.96 -6.01
CA PHE A 17 4.31 5.42 -4.84
C PHE A 17 3.11 4.58 -5.29
N LEU A 18 2.98 3.39 -4.72
CA LEU A 18 1.91 2.46 -5.04
C LEU A 18 0.68 2.76 -4.21
N PHE A 19 -0.44 3.00 -4.89
CA PHE A 19 -1.76 3.15 -4.29
C PHE A 19 -2.73 2.14 -4.88
N GLN A 20 -3.86 1.96 -4.22
CA GLN A 20 -5.00 1.22 -4.75
C GLN A 20 -6.26 2.09 -4.78
N LYS A 21 -7.16 1.80 -5.71
CA LYS A 21 -8.59 2.17 -5.63
C LYS A 21 -9.41 0.90 -5.44
N VAL A 22 -10.59 1.06 -4.84
CA VAL A 22 -11.57 -0.03 -4.73
C VAL A 22 -12.66 0.17 -5.79
N PHE A 23 -13.12 -0.91 -6.40
CA PHE A 23 -14.21 -0.83 -7.39
C PHE A 23 -15.55 -0.44 -6.77
N LYS A 24 -15.81 -0.86 -5.52
CA LYS A 24 -17.11 -0.66 -4.85
C LYS A 24 -16.94 -0.35 -3.36
N GLY A 25 -17.95 0.31 -2.80
CA GLY A 25 -18.04 0.65 -1.37
C GLY A 25 -17.46 2.01 -1.02
N ARG A 26 -17.41 2.32 0.28
CA ARG A 26 -17.11 3.67 0.82
C ARG A 26 -15.77 4.30 0.43
N LYS A 27 -14.80 3.49 -0.03
CA LYS A 27 -13.48 3.97 -0.45
C LYS A 27 -13.39 4.17 -1.98
N SER A 28 -14.47 3.91 -2.72
CA SER A 28 -14.48 4.02 -4.17
C SER A 28 -14.15 5.46 -4.59
N GLY A 29 -13.34 5.60 -5.65
CA GLY A 29 -12.86 6.90 -6.15
C GLY A 29 -11.60 7.45 -5.47
N TYR A 30 -11.22 6.96 -4.28
CA TYR A 30 -10.07 7.48 -3.53
C TYR A 30 -8.80 6.67 -3.73
N LEU A 31 -7.63 7.35 -3.77
CA LEU A 31 -6.33 6.70 -3.60
C LEU A 31 -6.16 6.27 -2.14
N CYS A 32 -5.98 4.97 -1.95
CA CYS A 32 -5.82 4.34 -0.65
C CYS A 32 -4.42 3.74 -0.50
N ASP A 33 -3.88 3.84 0.71
CA ASP A 33 -2.78 2.98 1.16
C ASP A 33 -3.28 1.53 1.33
N PHE A 34 -2.35 0.60 1.57
CA PHE A 34 -2.68 -0.78 1.90
C PHE A 34 -2.66 -0.93 3.41
N GLY A 35 -3.78 -1.30 4.02
CA GLY A 35 -3.84 -1.29 5.48
C GLY A 35 -5.19 -1.57 6.12
N GLY A 36 -5.10 -2.10 7.34
CA GLY A 36 -6.23 -2.55 8.13
C GLY A 36 -5.97 -2.55 9.64
N GLY A 37 -6.72 -3.40 10.34
CA GLY A 37 -6.62 -3.51 11.80
C GLY A 37 -5.39 -4.30 12.21
N VAL A 38 -4.84 -3.97 13.38
CA VAL A 38 -3.79 -4.78 14.01
C VAL A 38 -4.44 -5.94 14.75
N ASN A 39 -3.97 -7.17 14.52
CA ASN A 39 -4.42 -8.37 15.22
C ASN A 39 -3.77 -8.50 16.62
N LYS A 40 -4.31 -9.36 17.49
CA LYS A 40 -3.74 -9.59 18.83
C LYS A 40 -2.30 -10.11 18.71
N GLY A 41 -1.36 -9.41 19.35
CA GLY A 41 0.07 -9.75 19.33
C GLY A 41 0.83 -9.31 18.08
N GLU A 42 0.16 -8.63 17.14
CA GLU A 42 0.77 -8.12 15.91
C GLU A 42 1.35 -6.71 16.13
N SER A 43 2.56 -6.44 15.62
CA SER A 43 3.11 -5.09 15.56
C SER A 43 2.52 -4.28 14.40
N TYR A 44 2.65 -2.95 14.40
CA TYR A 44 2.20 -2.14 13.26
C TYR A 44 2.89 -2.55 11.95
N GLN A 45 4.17 -2.92 11.97
CA GLN A 45 4.90 -3.36 10.78
C GLN A 45 4.35 -4.68 10.26
N GLN A 46 4.11 -5.65 11.16
CA GLN A 46 3.53 -6.94 10.79
C GLN A 46 2.13 -6.77 10.19
N ALA A 47 1.30 -5.93 10.80
CA ALA A 47 -0.04 -5.60 10.29
C ALA A 47 0.02 -4.95 8.91
N ALA A 48 0.87 -3.93 8.72
CA ALA A 48 1.02 -3.26 7.44
C ALA A 48 1.53 -4.23 6.34
N ALA A 49 2.48 -5.10 6.67
CA ALA A 49 2.99 -6.11 5.74
C ALA A 49 1.90 -7.13 5.36
N ARG A 50 1.17 -7.67 6.34
CA ARG A 50 0.06 -8.61 6.09
C ARG A 50 -1.02 -8.00 5.22
N GLU A 51 -1.46 -6.78 5.56
CA GLU A 51 -2.52 -6.09 4.82
C GLU A 51 -2.11 -5.81 3.37
N PHE A 52 -0.84 -5.49 3.10
CA PHE A 52 -0.33 -5.37 1.72
C PHE A 52 -0.46 -6.69 0.95
N ILE A 53 -0.05 -7.81 1.54
CA ILE A 53 -0.14 -9.13 0.90
C ILE A 53 -1.61 -9.54 0.67
N GLU A 54 -2.47 -9.32 1.66
CA GLU A 54 -3.88 -9.68 1.60
C GLU A 54 -4.67 -8.81 0.62
N GLU A 55 -4.47 -7.49 0.63
CA GLU A 55 -5.18 -6.57 -0.25
C GLU A 55 -4.67 -6.62 -1.70
N THR A 56 -3.45 -7.12 -1.93
CA THR A 56 -2.96 -7.46 -3.28
C THR A 56 -3.33 -8.88 -3.72
N GLU A 57 -4.15 -9.59 -2.93
CA GLU A 57 -4.58 -10.97 -3.19
C GLU A 57 -3.41 -11.92 -3.50
N THR A 58 -2.24 -11.67 -2.89
CA THR A 58 -0.96 -12.37 -3.11
C THR A 58 -0.44 -12.33 -4.57
N MET A 59 -0.91 -11.38 -5.38
CA MET A 59 -0.49 -11.23 -6.78
C MET A 59 0.78 -10.38 -6.93
N PHE A 60 1.02 -9.41 -6.03
CA PHE A 60 2.08 -8.42 -6.23
C PHE A 60 3.49 -9.03 -6.31
N PHE A 61 3.78 -10.04 -5.49
CA PHE A 61 5.08 -10.74 -5.50
C PHE A 61 5.07 -12.05 -6.31
N ALA A 62 4.03 -12.29 -7.10
CA ALA A 62 3.97 -13.42 -8.00
C ALA A 62 5.09 -13.32 -9.06
N LYS A 63 5.64 -14.45 -9.48
CA LYS A 63 6.86 -14.49 -10.32
C LYS A 63 6.61 -14.62 -11.81
N SER A 64 5.40 -14.96 -12.21
CA SER A 64 4.99 -15.06 -13.62
C SER A 64 3.51 -14.75 -13.78
N ILE A 65 3.06 -14.61 -15.03
CA ILE A 65 1.65 -14.42 -15.36
C ILE A 65 0.81 -15.61 -14.88
N GLU A 66 1.34 -16.83 -15.03
CA GLU A 66 0.69 -18.07 -14.56
C GLU A 66 0.54 -18.06 -13.04
N ASP A 67 1.56 -17.59 -12.32
CA ASP A 67 1.52 -17.47 -10.86
C ASP A 67 0.53 -16.39 -10.38
N ILE A 68 0.40 -15.29 -11.13
CA ILE A 68 -0.63 -14.26 -10.90
C ILE A 68 -2.03 -14.86 -11.08
N LYS A 69 -2.27 -15.57 -12.19
CA LYS A 69 -3.55 -16.24 -12.49
C LYS A 69 -3.91 -17.32 -11.47
N ALA A 70 -2.90 -18.00 -10.91
CA ALA A 70 -3.09 -19.03 -9.90
C ALA A 70 -3.15 -18.49 -8.46
N ALA A 71 -2.88 -17.20 -8.23
CA ALA A 71 -2.73 -16.64 -6.88
C ALA A 71 -3.98 -16.84 -6.00
N LYS A 72 -3.78 -17.38 -4.81
CA LYS A 72 -4.82 -17.54 -3.79
C LYS A 72 -4.19 -17.29 -2.42
N LYS A 73 -4.95 -16.69 -1.52
CA LYS A 73 -4.58 -16.42 -0.11
C LYS A 73 -4.48 -17.69 0.74
N THR A 74 -3.67 -18.64 0.29
CA THR A 74 -3.33 -19.83 1.08
C THR A 74 -2.33 -19.44 2.18
N PRO A 75 -2.38 -20.08 3.37
CA PRO A 75 -1.44 -19.78 4.45
C PRO A 75 0.03 -19.85 4.01
N ALA A 76 0.38 -20.87 3.21
CA ALA A 76 1.75 -21.04 2.70
C ALA A 76 2.19 -19.90 1.77
N ARG A 77 1.31 -19.41 0.89
CA ARG A 77 1.63 -18.29 -0.02
C ARG A 77 1.76 -16.98 0.74
N ILE A 78 0.84 -16.72 1.69
CA ILE A 78 0.91 -15.55 2.58
C ILE A 78 2.23 -15.56 3.35
N ALA A 79 2.59 -16.68 3.99
CA ALA A 79 3.83 -16.79 4.76
C ALA A 79 5.08 -16.51 3.91
N ARG A 80 5.15 -17.05 2.69
CA ARG A 80 6.27 -16.77 1.77
C ARG A 80 6.37 -15.29 1.41
N GLN A 81 5.25 -14.63 1.12
CA GLN A 81 5.27 -13.22 0.73
C GLN A 81 5.46 -12.28 1.93
N LEU A 82 4.98 -12.67 3.11
CA LEU A 82 5.29 -11.98 4.36
C LEU A 82 6.80 -11.96 4.62
N ALA A 83 7.51 -13.08 4.41
CA ALA A 83 8.96 -13.11 4.55
C ALA A 83 9.67 -12.10 3.63
N ILE A 84 9.18 -11.95 2.39
CA ILE A 84 9.68 -10.94 1.45
C ILE A 84 9.41 -9.53 1.98
N MET A 85 8.16 -9.25 2.37
CA MET A 85 7.75 -7.93 2.84
C MET A 85 8.48 -7.53 4.13
N THR A 86 8.62 -8.46 5.09
CA THR A 86 9.40 -8.23 6.32
C THR A 86 10.85 -7.85 6.02
N ARG A 87 11.50 -8.50 5.05
CA ARG A 87 12.86 -8.12 4.63
C ARG A 87 12.89 -6.71 4.04
N LEU A 88 11.92 -6.34 3.20
CA LEU A 88 11.83 -5.00 2.62
C LEU A 88 11.57 -3.92 3.68
N PHE A 89 10.73 -4.22 4.67
CA PHE A 89 10.53 -3.37 5.84
C PHE A 89 11.82 -3.16 6.63
N ASN A 90 12.53 -4.25 6.97
CA ASN A 90 13.77 -4.18 7.72
C ASN A 90 14.82 -3.36 6.96
N ASN A 91 15.01 -3.62 5.67
CA ASN A 91 15.97 -2.88 4.85
C ASN A 91 15.66 -1.38 4.81
N SER A 92 14.38 -1.02 4.56
CA SER A 92 13.98 0.39 4.45
C SER A 92 14.11 1.12 5.79
N LEU A 93 13.65 0.51 6.88
CA LEU A 93 13.57 1.16 8.19
C LEU A 93 14.86 1.09 9.00
N GLN A 94 15.79 0.18 8.66
CA GLN A 94 17.14 0.20 9.20
C GLN A 94 17.92 1.41 8.69
N GLN A 95 17.73 1.78 7.42
CA GLN A 95 18.36 2.95 6.81
C GLN A 95 17.62 4.25 7.15
N HIS A 96 16.28 4.19 7.18
CA HIS A 96 15.41 5.35 7.38
C HIS A 96 14.30 5.03 8.38
N PRO A 97 14.61 5.03 9.69
CA PRO A 97 13.63 4.70 10.74
C PRO A 97 12.45 5.68 10.81
N ASP A 98 12.61 6.87 10.25
CA ASP A 98 11.64 7.96 10.18
C ASP A 98 10.72 7.90 8.95
N TRP A 99 10.88 6.92 8.06
CA TRP A 99 9.97 6.66 6.93
C TRP A 99 8.65 5.99 7.36
N CYS A 100 8.01 6.62 8.34
CA CYS A 100 6.69 6.29 8.81
C CYS A 100 6.01 7.53 9.38
N CYS A 101 4.69 7.54 9.34
CA CYS A 101 3.88 8.66 9.82
C CYS A 101 2.69 8.16 10.61
N TRP A 102 2.36 8.91 11.65
CA TRP A 102 1.11 8.73 12.37
C TRP A 102 0.00 9.46 11.66
N ARG A 103 -1.21 8.92 11.73
CA ARG A 103 -2.40 9.67 11.34
C ARG A 103 -2.72 10.69 12.41
N ASP A 104 -3.15 11.87 11.98
CA ASP A 104 -3.72 12.89 12.86
C ASP A 104 -4.83 12.25 13.72
N PRO A 105 -4.72 12.30 15.06
CA PRO A 105 -5.72 11.73 15.96
C PRO A 105 -7.11 12.33 15.77
N GLY A 106 -7.18 13.59 15.30
CA GLY A 106 -8.39 14.39 15.24
C GLY A 106 -9.03 14.60 16.61
N SER A 107 -10.30 15.02 16.63
CA SER A 107 -11.05 15.33 17.85
C SER A 107 -11.79 14.13 18.49
N LYS A 108 -11.67 12.93 17.93
CA LYS A 108 -12.38 11.74 18.46
C LYS A 108 -11.67 11.19 19.68
N ILE A 109 -12.45 10.77 20.68
CA ILE A 109 -11.97 10.11 21.90
C ILE A 109 -12.52 8.67 21.95
N PRO A 110 -11.67 7.63 22.08
CA PRO A 110 -10.21 7.71 22.03
C PRO A 110 -9.70 8.07 20.62
N PRO A 111 -8.50 8.69 20.52
CA PRO A 111 -7.92 9.07 19.24
C PRO A 111 -7.71 7.85 18.35
N LYS A 112 -7.83 8.07 17.04
CA LYS A 112 -7.61 6.99 16.09
C LYS A 112 -6.14 6.71 15.93
N ASP A 113 -5.70 5.67 16.62
CA ASP A 113 -4.35 5.13 16.54
C ASP A 113 -4.10 4.42 15.20
N TRP A 114 -3.31 5.04 14.33
CA TRP A 114 -2.94 4.54 13.01
C TRP A 114 -1.54 4.98 12.59
N LYS A 115 -0.72 4.04 12.11
CA LYS A 115 0.64 4.30 11.59
C LYS A 115 0.79 3.77 10.17
N THR A 116 1.32 4.58 9.26
CA THR A 116 1.63 4.17 7.88
C THR A 116 3.13 4.24 7.62
N PHE A 117 3.68 3.22 6.96
CA PHE A 117 5.11 3.13 6.60
C PHE A 117 5.33 3.39 5.11
N PHE A 118 6.49 3.95 4.76
CA PHE A 118 6.93 4.09 3.37
C PHE A 118 8.06 3.09 3.13
N ILE A 119 7.79 2.06 2.33
CA ILE A 119 8.68 0.91 2.17
C ILE A 119 9.13 0.81 0.72
N ARG A 120 10.44 0.73 0.51
CA ARG A 120 11.00 0.53 -0.82
C ARG A 120 10.71 -0.89 -1.29
N ILE A 121 10.18 -1.01 -2.50
CA ILE A 121 9.90 -2.26 -3.19
C ILE A 121 10.38 -2.18 -4.64
N ASP A 122 10.44 -3.33 -5.32
CA ASP A 122 10.75 -3.36 -6.75
C ASP A 122 9.58 -2.81 -7.56
N TYR A 123 9.88 -2.07 -8.62
CA TYR A 123 8.88 -1.64 -9.58
C TYR A 123 8.33 -2.88 -10.30
N GLN A 124 7.00 -2.99 -10.39
CA GLN A 124 6.31 -4.09 -11.04
C GLN A 124 5.35 -3.54 -12.11
N ASP A 125 5.21 -4.25 -13.22
CA ASP A 125 4.12 -4.03 -14.15
C ASP A 125 2.81 -4.53 -13.51
N ILE A 126 2.01 -3.58 -13.05
CA ILE A 126 0.73 -3.81 -12.37
C ILE A 126 -0.43 -4.06 -13.34
N ASN A 127 -0.22 -3.93 -14.66
CA ASN A 127 -1.30 -4.06 -15.64
C ASN A 127 -1.92 -5.46 -15.61
N ILE A 128 -1.10 -6.50 -15.50
CA ILE A 128 -1.58 -7.90 -15.44
C ILE A 128 -2.41 -8.12 -14.17
N ILE A 129 -1.95 -7.61 -13.03
CA ILE A 129 -2.68 -7.67 -11.75
C ILE A 129 -4.03 -6.94 -11.86
N ASN A 130 -4.03 -5.73 -12.44
CA ASN A 130 -5.23 -4.94 -12.65
C ASN A 130 -6.21 -5.63 -13.60
N GLN A 131 -5.72 -6.31 -14.64
CA GLN A 131 -6.55 -7.09 -15.56
C GLN A 131 -7.27 -8.24 -14.84
N GLU A 132 -6.57 -9.00 -13.98
CA GLU A 132 -7.21 -10.08 -13.20
C GLU A 132 -8.37 -9.58 -12.35
N TRP A 133 -8.21 -8.45 -11.65
CA TRP A 133 -9.32 -7.87 -10.88
C TRP A 133 -10.41 -7.26 -11.75
N LYS A 134 -10.07 -6.71 -12.91
CA LYS A 134 -11.06 -6.14 -13.82
C LYS A 134 -11.96 -7.24 -14.40
N LEU A 135 -11.37 -8.35 -14.85
CA LEU A 135 -12.06 -9.47 -15.48
C LEU A 135 -12.85 -10.34 -14.50
N ASP A 136 -12.54 -10.30 -13.20
CA ASP A 136 -13.26 -11.05 -12.16
C ASP A 136 -14.59 -10.38 -11.74
N ASP A 137 -15.46 -10.02 -12.68
CA ASP A 137 -16.72 -9.30 -12.41
C ASP A 137 -18.01 -10.13 -12.58
N GLY A 138 -17.86 -11.42 -12.87
CA GLY A 138 -18.97 -12.36 -13.07
C GLY A 138 -19.63 -12.89 -11.78
N PRO A 139 -20.66 -13.75 -11.91
CA PRO A 139 -21.41 -14.30 -10.77
C PRO A 139 -20.59 -15.26 -9.90
N GLN A 140 -19.51 -15.84 -10.45
CA GLN A 140 -18.56 -16.67 -9.71
C GLN A 140 -17.21 -15.95 -9.62
N THR A 141 -17.11 -14.98 -8.70
CA THR A 141 -15.87 -14.21 -8.50
C THR A 141 -14.83 -15.01 -7.73
N ARG A 142 -13.57 -14.98 -8.15
CA ARG A 142 -12.41 -15.44 -7.36
C ARG A 142 -12.12 -14.53 -6.18
N PHE A 143 -12.33 -13.21 -6.34
CA PHE A 143 -11.93 -12.20 -5.36
C PHE A 143 -13.15 -11.57 -4.67
N SER A 144 -13.26 -11.77 -3.35
CA SER A 144 -14.30 -11.11 -2.55
C SER A 144 -14.21 -9.58 -2.56
N LYS A 145 -13.01 -9.04 -2.81
CA LYS A 145 -12.74 -7.62 -2.90
C LYS A 145 -11.78 -7.34 -4.06
N ARG A 146 -12.25 -6.57 -5.04
CA ARG A 146 -11.46 -6.18 -6.21
C ARG A 146 -10.83 -4.82 -6.03
N ARG A 147 -9.66 -4.62 -6.62
CA ARG A 147 -8.84 -3.40 -6.52
C ARG A 147 -8.23 -3.06 -7.87
N GLU A 148 -7.77 -1.83 -7.96
CA GLU A 148 -6.96 -1.38 -9.08
C GLU A 148 -5.75 -0.64 -8.51
N LEU A 149 -4.55 -1.06 -8.88
CA LEU A 149 -3.30 -0.45 -8.43
C LEU A 149 -2.91 0.70 -9.34
N PHE A 150 -2.18 1.65 -8.77
CA PHE A 150 -1.64 2.81 -9.45
C PHE A 150 -0.25 3.12 -8.94
N TRP A 151 0.70 3.25 -9.85
CA TRP A 151 1.96 3.95 -9.59
C TRP A 151 1.74 5.45 -9.77
N ILE A 152 1.91 6.22 -8.68
CA ILE A 152 1.81 7.67 -8.70
C ILE A 152 3.21 8.26 -8.56
N ASP A 153 3.63 9.02 -9.57
CA ASP A 153 4.89 9.76 -9.52
C ASP A 153 4.95 10.70 -8.31
N ALA A 154 6.13 10.86 -7.71
CA ALA A 154 6.33 11.66 -6.50
C ALA A 154 5.85 13.12 -6.66
N ASP A 155 6.15 13.78 -7.79
CA ASP A 155 5.68 15.15 -8.05
C ASP A 155 4.16 15.21 -8.13
N ARG A 156 3.57 14.22 -8.81
CA ARG A 156 2.11 14.13 -8.89
C ARG A 156 1.48 13.90 -7.52
N LEU A 157 2.08 13.06 -6.67
CA LEU A 157 1.57 12.79 -5.34
C LEU A 157 1.65 14.02 -4.43
N LEU A 158 2.77 14.75 -4.47
CA LEU A 158 2.94 16.01 -3.74
C LEU A 158 1.91 17.04 -4.19
N PHE A 159 1.72 17.20 -5.49
CA PHE A 159 0.68 18.07 -6.05
C PHE A 159 -0.73 17.68 -5.57
N ILE A 160 -1.05 16.39 -5.47
CA ILE A 160 -2.33 15.91 -4.94
C ILE A 160 -2.48 16.27 -3.45
N TYR A 161 -1.45 16.09 -2.63
CA TYR A 161 -1.50 16.45 -1.22
C TYR A 161 -1.78 17.94 -1.01
N GLU A 162 -1.18 18.80 -1.82
CA GLU A 162 -1.32 20.26 -1.72
C GLU A 162 -2.64 20.77 -2.31
N ASN A 163 -3.01 20.30 -3.50
CA ASN A 163 -4.08 20.92 -4.30
C ASN A 163 -5.37 20.09 -4.37
N HIS A 164 -5.27 18.78 -4.15
CA HIS A 164 -6.40 17.85 -4.27
C HIS A 164 -6.46 16.78 -3.16
N PRO A 165 -6.35 17.14 -1.87
CA PRO A 165 -6.33 16.17 -0.78
C PRO A 165 -7.63 15.37 -0.66
N GLU A 166 -8.73 15.81 -1.29
CA GLU A 166 -9.98 15.08 -1.42
C GLU A 166 -9.87 13.81 -2.27
N LYS A 167 -8.88 13.69 -3.16
CA LYS A 167 -8.63 12.47 -3.94
C LYS A 167 -7.99 11.36 -3.12
N LEU A 168 -7.37 11.71 -1.99
CA LEU A 168 -6.75 10.78 -1.07
C LEU A 168 -7.80 10.29 -0.07
N TRP A 169 -7.78 8.99 0.24
CA TRP A 169 -8.63 8.46 1.31
C TRP A 169 -8.28 9.17 2.62
N LYS A 170 -9.29 9.40 3.47
CA LYS A 170 -9.12 10.17 4.71
C LYS A 170 -7.95 9.73 5.59
N ARG A 171 -7.57 8.44 5.56
CA ARG A 171 -6.42 7.93 6.33
C ARG A 171 -5.09 8.41 5.77
N VAL A 172 -5.00 8.53 4.45
CA VAL A 172 -3.81 8.95 3.70
C VAL A 172 -3.62 10.47 3.78
N ARG A 173 -4.69 11.25 3.56
CA ARG A 173 -4.61 12.72 3.61
C ARG A 173 -4.39 13.30 5.01
N GLN A 174 -4.64 12.50 6.04
CA GLN A 174 -4.44 12.86 7.45
C GLN A 174 -3.12 12.33 8.01
N LEU A 175 -2.23 11.77 7.18
CA LEU A 175 -0.91 11.34 7.62
C LEU A 175 -0.04 12.57 7.92
N VAL A 176 0.38 12.68 9.17
CA VAL A 176 1.21 13.79 9.65
C VAL A 176 2.58 13.72 8.95
N LYS A 177 3.00 14.84 8.34
CA LYS A 177 4.28 14.97 7.62
C LYS A 177 4.46 14.07 6.39
N ALA A 178 3.40 13.43 5.86
CA ALA A 178 3.54 12.60 4.66
C ALA A 178 4.17 13.34 3.46
N PRO A 179 3.80 14.59 3.11
CA PRO A 179 4.46 15.32 2.03
C PRO A 179 5.97 15.52 2.25
N LEU A 180 6.40 15.76 3.50
CA LEU A 180 7.82 15.91 3.83
C LEU A 180 8.58 14.60 3.59
N ILE A 181 8.05 13.46 4.05
CA ILE A 181 8.68 12.15 3.84
C ILE A 181 8.76 11.83 2.34
N ILE A 182 7.68 12.09 1.59
CA ILE A 182 7.65 11.89 0.13
C ILE A 182 8.73 12.73 -0.57
N GLN A 183 8.90 14.00 -0.16
CA GLN A 183 9.93 14.89 -0.69
C GLN A 183 11.34 14.39 -0.36
N THR A 184 11.58 13.91 0.86
CA THR A 184 12.87 13.31 1.26
C THR A 184 13.18 12.07 0.44
N ILE A 185 12.25 11.11 0.35
CA ILE A 185 12.42 9.89 -0.47
C ILE A 185 12.74 10.26 -1.91
N LYS A 186 12.02 11.25 -2.47
CA LYS A 186 12.27 11.76 -3.82
C LYS A 186 13.69 12.31 -3.96
N GLN A 187 14.17 13.13 -3.04
CA GLN A 187 15.49 13.76 -3.10
C GLN A 187 16.62 12.74 -3.00
N GLU A 188 16.48 11.73 -2.15
CA GLU A 188 17.50 10.69 -1.91
C GLU A 188 17.59 9.64 -3.04
N ASN A 189 16.60 9.59 -3.93
CA ASN A 189 16.50 8.58 -4.99
C ASN A 189 16.40 9.17 -6.41
N LYS A 190 16.83 10.42 -6.59
CA LYS A 190 16.97 11.09 -7.90
C LYS A 190 18.24 10.67 -8.65
#